data_AF-A0A659UBW2-F1
#
_entry.id   AF-A0A659UBW2-F1
#
_cell.length_a   1.000
_cell.length_b   1.000
_cell.length_c   1.000
_cell.angle_alpha   90.00
_cell.angle_beta   90.00
_cell.angle_gamma   90.00
#
_symmetry.space_group_name_H-M   'P 1'
#
loop_
_entity.id
_entity.type
_entity.pdbx_description
1 polymer ?
#
loop_
_entity_poly.entity_id
_entity_poly.type
_entity_poly.pdbx_seq_one_letter_code
_entity_poly.pdbx_strand_id
1 'polypeptide(L)'
;MAKKRDYSLVGESTRAAIETGLASAEWYHTDVSRKAMKELMQRSDGPAIRDTVIWIVAILGSAAGIVWFWGSWWVVPFLFVYGVLYGSSSDS
;
A
#
# COMPACT_ATOMS: atom_id res chain seq x y z
N MET A 1 -29.12 13.33 33.52
CA MET A 1 -29.53 13.20 32.11
C MET A 1 -28.41 13.82 31.28
N ALA A 2 -27.73 13.07 30.41
CA ALA A 2 -26.62 13.61 29.64
C ALA A 2 -27.13 14.63 28.61
N LYS A 3 -26.51 15.82 28.53
CA LYS A 3 -26.84 16.84 27.53
C LYS A 3 -26.60 16.25 26.13
N LYS A 4 -27.60 16.34 25.24
CA LYS A 4 -27.49 15.88 23.84
C LYS A 4 -26.32 16.61 23.17
N ARG A 5 -25.41 15.88 22.52
CA ARG A 5 -24.24 16.45 21.86
C ARG A 5 -24.68 17.33 20.69
N ASP A 6 -24.15 18.55 20.65
CA ASP A 6 -24.32 19.48 19.53
C ASP A 6 -23.27 19.16 18.45
N TYR A 7 -23.74 18.78 17.26
CA TYR A 7 -22.91 18.46 16.09
C TYR A 7 -22.88 19.61 15.07
N SER A 8 -23.35 20.82 15.44
CA SER A 8 -23.26 22.01 14.60
C SER A 8 -21.81 22.37 14.29
N LEU A 9 -21.51 22.59 13.00
CA LEU A 9 -20.19 23.03 12.51
C LEU A 9 -19.83 24.49 12.86
N VAL A 10 -20.77 25.22 13.48
CA VAL A 10 -20.59 26.60 13.95
C VAL A 10 -20.94 26.77 15.43
N GLY A 11 -21.15 25.64 16.12
CA GLY A 11 -21.57 25.61 17.53
C GLY A 11 -20.42 25.74 18.52
N GLU A 12 -20.75 25.47 19.78
CA GLU A 12 -19.84 25.59 20.94
C GLU A 12 -18.56 24.75 20.78
N SER A 13 -18.65 23.57 20.14
CA SER A 13 -17.53 22.69 19.83
C SER A 13 -16.51 23.32 18.88
N THR A 14 -16.97 24.06 17.87
CA THR A 14 -16.10 24.73 16.90
C THR A 14 -15.40 25.90 17.57
N ARG A 15 -16.11 26.66 18.41
CA ARG A 15 -15.51 27.74 19.20
C ARG A 15 -14.44 27.21 20.16
N ALA A 16 -14.73 26.11 20.87
CA ALA A 16 -13.75 25.45 21.74
C ALA A 16 -12.53 24.93 20.94
N ALA A 17 -12.74 24.39 19.74
CA ALA A 17 -11.64 23.97 18.86
C ALA A 17 -10.77 25.14 18.41
N ILE A 18 -11.34 26.32 18.14
CA ILE A 18 -10.57 27.53 17.81
C ILE A 18 -9.78 28.01 19.03
N GLU A 19 -10.43 28.14 20.19
CA GLU A 19 -9.80 28.59 21.45
C GLU A 19 -8.67 27.65 21.91
N THR A 20 -8.75 26.36 21.59
CA THR A 20 -7.72 25.36 21.90
C THR A 20 -6.72 25.12 20.77
N GLY A 21 -6.80 25.86 19.66
CA GLY A 21 -5.88 25.76 18.52
C GLY A 21 -6.07 24.53 17.63
N LEU A 22 -7.12 23.73 17.86
CA LEU A 22 -7.47 22.55 17.05
C LEU A 22 -8.14 22.91 15.72
N ALA A 23 -8.75 24.08 15.60
CA ALA A 23 -9.43 24.51 14.36
C ALA A 23 -8.48 24.89 13.23
N SER A 24 -7.20 25.11 13.53
CA SER A 24 -6.16 25.47 12.56
C SER A 24 -4.85 24.76 12.90
N ALA A 25 -4.92 23.46 13.20
CA ALA A 25 -3.73 22.67 13.44
C ALA A 25 -2.76 22.86 12.26
N GLU A 26 -1.53 23.29 12.54
CA GLU A 26 -0.43 23.17 11.58
C GLU A 26 -0.14 21.69 11.43
N TRP A 27 -0.78 21.08 10.44
CA TRP A 27 -0.47 19.72 10.05
C TRP A 27 0.95 19.69 9.51
N TYR A 28 1.64 18.58 9.74
CA TYR A 28 2.95 18.38 9.17
C TYR A 28 2.88 18.60 7.65
N HIS A 29 3.64 19.60 7.19
CA HIS A 29 3.87 19.83 5.79
C HIS A 29 5.24 19.24 5.45
N THR A 30 5.23 18.24 4.58
CA THR A 30 6.47 17.69 4.02
C THR A 30 7.25 18.81 3.33
N ASP A 31 8.57 18.86 3.53
CA ASP A 31 9.48 19.84 2.92
C ASP A 31 9.71 19.65 1.40
N VAL A 32 8.78 19.00 0.70
CA VAL A 32 8.83 18.77 -0.75
C VAL A 32 8.12 19.92 -1.45
N SER A 33 8.81 20.53 -2.42
CA SER A 33 8.24 21.62 -3.22
C SER A 33 6.95 21.20 -3.93
N ARG A 34 6.03 22.17 -4.15
CA ARG A 34 4.79 21.93 -4.91
C ARG A 34 5.06 21.31 -6.29
N LYS A 35 6.15 21.70 -6.95
CA LYS A 35 6.54 21.16 -8.26
C LYS A 35 6.89 19.67 -8.17
N ALA A 36 7.75 19.30 -7.23
CA ALA A 36 8.15 17.90 -7.02
C ALA A 36 6.95 17.03 -6.60
N MET A 37 6.07 17.55 -5.73
CA MET A 37 4.84 16.84 -5.38
C MET A 37 3.97 16.57 -6.62
N LYS A 38 3.83 17.54 -7.52
CA LYS A 38 3.06 17.37 -8.76
C LYS A 38 3.67 16.30 -9.69
N GLU A 39 4.99 16.23 -9.76
CA GLU A 39 5.70 15.20 -10.53
C GLU A 39 5.48 13.80 -9.91
N LEU A 40 5.55 13.66 -8.59
CA LEU A 40 5.28 12.39 -7.88
C LEU A 40 3.83 11.92 -8.03
N MET A 41 2.88 12.85 -8.17
CA MET A 41 1.47 12.53 -8.40
C MET A 41 1.18 12.04 -9.84
N GLN A 42 2.14 12.16 -10.75
CA GLN A 42 1.98 11.67 -12.13
C GLN A 42 1.87 10.15 -12.10
N ARG A 43 0.71 9.63 -12.50
CA ARG A 43 0.50 8.19 -12.65
C ARG A 43 1.39 7.64 -13.76
N SER A 44 2.02 6.50 -13.48
CA SER A 44 2.79 5.73 -14.45
C SER A 44 2.52 4.26 -14.25
N ASP A 45 2.01 3.59 -15.28
CA ASP A 45 1.71 2.16 -15.23
C ASP A 45 2.94 1.29 -15.50
N GLY A 46 4.01 1.87 -16.06
CA GLY A 46 5.22 1.15 -16.44
C GLY A 46 5.84 0.32 -15.31
N PRO A 47 6.06 0.89 -14.11
CA PRO A 47 6.57 0.14 -12.96
C PRO A 47 5.66 -1.02 -12.56
N ALA A 48 4.35 -0.79 -12.47
CA ALA A 48 3.37 -1.80 -12.06
C ALA A 48 3.27 -2.96 -13.08
N ILE A 49 3.31 -2.64 -14.38
CA ILE A 49 3.32 -3.64 -15.45
C ILE A 49 4.59 -4.48 -15.38
N ARG A 50 5.76 -3.84 -15.23
CA ARG A 50 7.04 -4.55 -15.09
C ARG A 50 6.98 -5.55 -13.94
N ASP A 51 6.54 -5.09 -12.78
CA ASP A 51 6.52 -5.91 -11.57
C ASP A 51 5.52 -7.07 -11.71
N THR A 52 4.36 -6.82 -12.32
CA THR A 52 3.39 -7.87 -12.67
C THR A 52 3.98 -8.92 -13.61
N VAL A 53 4.69 -8.50 -14.66
CA VAL A 53 5.33 -9.42 -15.61
C VAL A 53 6.38 -10.27 -14.93
N ILE A 54 7.25 -9.66 -14.12
CA ILE A 54 8.29 -10.37 -13.36
C ILE A 54 7.64 -11.41 -12.44
N TRP A 55 6.58 -11.01 -11.73
CA TRP A 55 5.86 -11.88 -10.81
C TRP A 55 5.24 -13.09 -11.53
N ILE A 56 4.53 -12.86 -12.65
CA ILE A 56 3.94 -13.95 -13.46
C ILE A 56 5.02 -14.89 -13.98
N VAL A 57 6.12 -14.35 -14.54
CA VAL A 57 7.22 -15.16 -15.06
C VAL A 57 7.87 -15.99 -13.96
N ALA A 58 8.05 -15.44 -12.76
CA ALA A 58 8.61 -16.17 -11.63
C ALA A 58 7.69 -17.31 -11.15
N ILE A 59 6.38 -17.09 -11.09
CA ILE A 59 5.39 -18.13 -10.74
C ILE A 59 5.39 -19.24 -11.80
N LEU A 60 5.26 -18.88 -13.08
CA LEU A 60 5.20 -19.88 -14.16
C LEU A 60 6.52 -20.63 -14.30
N GLY A 61 7.65 -19.94 -14.18
CA GLY A 61 8.98 -20.54 -14.24
C GLY A 61 9.24 -21.50 -13.08
N SER A 62 8.83 -21.13 -11.85
CA SER A 62 8.94 -22.03 -10.70
C SER A 62 7.98 -23.21 -10.79
N ALA A 63 6.75 -23.01 -11.27
CA ALA A 63 5.82 -24.11 -11.55
C ALA A 63 6.38 -25.09 -12.59
N ALA A 64 6.94 -24.59 -13.69
CA ALA A 64 7.59 -25.42 -14.71
C ALA A 64 8.79 -26.20 -14.12
N GLY A 65 9.59 -25.55 -13.25
CA GLY A 65 10.67 -26.21 -12.52
C GLY A 65 10.19 -27.33 -11.61
N ILE A 66 9.07 -27.14 -10.89
CA ILE A 66 8.47 -28.20 -10.06
C ILE A 66 8.12 -29.42 -10.91
N VAL A 67 7.46 -29.20 -12.06
CA VAL A 67 7.07 -30.29 -12.98
C VAL A 67 8.32 -31.00 -13.52
N TRP A 68 9.34 -30.24 -13.93
CA TRP A 68 10.54 -30.80 -14.53
C TRP A 68 11.41 -31.60 -13.55
N PHE A 69 11.60 -31.09 -12.33
CA PHE A 69 12.46 -31.72 -11.32
C PHE A 69 11.71 -32.67 -10.39
N TRP A 70 10.47 -33.01 -10.71
CA TRP A 70 9.65 -33.90 -9.89
C TRP A 70 10.35 -35.25 -9.65
N GLY A 71 10.29 -35.75 -8.40
CA GLY A 71 10.99 -36.97 -7.99
C GLY A 71 12.50 -36.80 -7.72
N SER A 72 13.03 -35.57 -7.81
CA SER A 72 14.40 -35.22 -7.44
C SER A 72 14.43 -34.23 -6.28
N TRP A 73 15.51 -34.22 -5.49
CA TRP A 73 15.74 -33.20 -4.47
C TRP A 73 15.86 -31.78 -5.03
N TRP A 74 16.16 -31.66 -6.33
CA TRP A 74 16.16 -30.37 -7.02
C TRP A 74 14.78 -29.71 -7.13
N VAL A 75 13.68 -30.41 -6.83
CA VAL A 75 12.32 -29.84 -6.80
C VAL A 75 12.13 -28.82 -5.66
N VAL A 76 12.86 -28.99 -4.56
CA VAL A 76 12.68 -28.21 -3.32
C VAL A 76 12.87 -26.70 -3.51
N PRO A 77 13.92 -26.19 -4.16
CA PRO A 77 14.04 -24.75 -4.39
C PRO A 77 12.87 -24.18 -5.20
N PHE A 78 12.33 -24.92 -6.18
CA PHE A 78 11.21 -24.45 -6.98
C PHE A 78 9.89 -24.45 -6.21
N LEU A 79 9.66 -25.47 -5.36
CA LEU A 79 8.52 -25.49 -4.42
C LEU A 79 8.60 -24.32 -3.44
N PHE A 80 9.79 -24.00 -2.92
CA PHE A 80 9.98 -22.88 -2.01
C PHE A 80 9.65 -21.55 -2.68
N VAL A 81 10.21 -21.29 -3.87
CA VAL A 81 9.94 -20.05 -4.63
C VAL A 81 8.47 -19.94 -4.98
N TYR A 82 7.88 -20.99 -5.56
CA TYR A 82 6.46 -21.00 -5.93
C TYR A 82 5.55 -20.79 -4.72
N GLY A 83 5.81 -21.51 -3.63
CA GLY A 83 5.01 -21.43 -2.41
C GLY A 83 5.05 -20.06 -1.74
N VAL A 84 6.24 -19.45 -1.64
CA VAL A 84 6.39 -18.09 -1.08
C VAL A 84 5.68 -17.07 -1.98
N LEU A 85 5.95 -17.09 -3.29
CA LEU A 85 5.33 -16.15 -4.21
C LEU A 85 3.80 -16.29 -4.23
N TYR A 86 3.28 -17.50 -4.36
CA TYR A 86 1.83 -17.72 -4.41
C TYR A 86 1.14 -17.40 -3.07
N GLY A 87 1.80 -17.69 -1.94
CA GLY A 87 1.20 -17.58 -0.61
C GLY A 87 1.30 -16.21 0.06
N SER A 88 2.27 -15.36 -0.29
CA SER A 88 2.51 -14.11 0.43
C SER A 88 2.51 -12.83 -0.42
N SER A 89 2.48 -12.92 -1.75
CA SER A 89 2.62 -11.71 -2.59
C SER A 89 1.31 -11.02 -2.96
N SER A 90 0.16 -11.58 -2.58
CA SER A 90 -1.16 -11.15 -3.07
C SER A 90 -2.02 -10.46 -2.00
N ASP A 91 -1.42 -10.08 -0.87
CA ASP A 91 -2.07 -9.26 0.17
C ASP A 91 -1.72 -7.78 -0.10
N SER A 92 -2.69 -7.04 -0.63
CA SER A 92 -2.61 -5.60 -0.96
C SER A 92 -3.97 -4.94 -0.91
#